data_AF-A0A853DIY7-F1
#
_entry.id   AF-A0A853DIY7-F1
#
_cell.length_a   1.000
_cell.length_b   1.000
_cell.length_c   1.000
_cell.angle_alpha   90.00
_cell.angle_beta   90.00
_cell.angle_gamma   90.00
#
_symmetry.space_group_name_H-M   'P 1'
#
loop_
_entity.id
_entity.type
_entity.pdbx_description
1 polymer ?
#
loop_
_entity_poly.entity_id
_entity_poly.type
_entity_poly.pdbx_seq_one_letter_code
_entity_poly.pdbx_strand_id
1 'polypeptide(L)'
;MSASMYRSQLDRKRAQRVEAERKAGEYRIKESNKRTDAAKARQSAAKSTSSSTISSKMREAERRENEAASAGADANRWQAKAAGDMKEESTLIEKVAKAEASEAAAADRKRRAEEQAAERRRQADQRAAELARRSMESQVVYAVATADAAAQHVRAPKVEKLRVLLLASSPEGDLRVGREIKRIRGAVESALHRDLIEFDVRTAATAADLLDGIVKFRPHVVHFSGHSNDDLIVLEEDVDDHNTGAIVSAATFAKALRATDDPPILVVLNACRSAHQIGAIVAGTVPFAIGMADEIEDVDAIAFAAQFYASVANGQSISSAHLAAQVSLELAGLPGSDLPTLASAVGYDPRAAILVRPLAEDRT
;
A
#
# COMPACT_ATOMS: atom_id res chain seq x y z
N MET A 1 1.07 -19.75 -58.78
CA MET A 1 -0.37 -20.06 -58.69
C MET A 1 -0.59 -20.80 -57.38
N SER A 2 -1.69 -20.51 -56.68
CA SER A 2 -1.99 -21.16 -55.40
C SER A 2 -2.48 -22.60 -55.60
N ALA A 3 -2.42 -23.41 -54.54
CA ALA A 3 -3.00 -24.74 -54.52
C ALA A 3 -4.48 -24.73 -54.95
N SER A 4 -5.23 -23.72 -54.52
CA SER A 4 -6.63 -23.50 -54.90
C SER A 4 -6.80 -23.34 -56.42
N MET A 5 -5.95 -22.55 -57.10
CA MET A 5 -6.04 -22.38 -58.56
C MET A 5 -5.75 -23.69 -59.32
N TYR A 6 -4.78 -24.49 -58.87
CA TYR A 6 -4.46 -25.77 -59.49
C TYR A 6 -5.56 -26.82 -59.25
N ARG A 7 -6.20 -26.83 -58.06
CA ARG A 7 -7.37 -27.69 -57.79
C ARG A 7 -8.53 -27.38 -58.74
N SER A 8 -8.86 -26.10 -58.94
CA SER A 8 -9.91 -25.71 -59.89
C SER A 8 -9.57 -26.04 -61.35
N GLN A 9 -8.29 -26.12 -61.72
CA GLN A 9 -7.88 -26.61 -63.05
C GLN A 9 -8.00 -28.13 -63.16
N LEU A 10 -7.60 -28.85 -62.11
CA LEU A 10 -7.70 -30.30 -62.01
C LEU A 10 -9.16 -30.77 -62.14
N ASP A 11 -10.08 -30.13 -61.43
CA ASP A 11 -11.51 -30.49 -61.47
C ASP A 11 -12.11 -30.28 -62.87
N ARG A 12 -11.76 -29.17 -63.52
CA ARG A 12 -12.18 -28.91 -64.92
C ARG A 12 -11.62 -29.96 -65.88
N LYS A 13 -10.36 -30.37 -65.70
CA LYS A 13 -9.72 -31.39 -66.54
C LYS A 13 -10.29 -32.78 -66.33
N ARG A 14 -10.61 -33.15 -65.08
CA ARG A 14 -11.34 -34.39 -64.75
C ARG A 14 -12.70 -34.45 -65.45
N ALA A 15 -13.46 -33.35 -65.41
CA ALA A 15 -14.74 -33.28 -66.11
C ALA A 15 -14.59 -33.46 -67.63
N GLN A 16 -13.56 -32.86 -68.24
CA GLN A 16 -13.26 -33.03 -69.67
C GLN A 16 -12.88 -34.46 -70.03
N ARG A 17 -12.08 -35.14 -69.20
CA ARG A 17 -11.68 -36.54 -69.38
C ARG A 17 -12.90 -37.46 -69.36
N VAL A 18 -13.75 -37.33 -68.34
CA VAL A 18 -14.98 -38.14 -68.17
C VAL A 18 -15.90 -37.97 -69.38
N GLU A 19 -16.06 -36.74 -69.87
CA GLU A 19 -16.87 -36.46 -71.06
C GLU A 19 -16.26 -37.07 -72.34
N ALA A 20 -14.93 -37.06 -72.48
CA ALA A 20 -14.24 -37.68 -73.60
C ALA A 20 -14.34 -39.22 -73.57
N GLU A 21 -14.21 -39.85 -72.39
CA GLU A 21 -14.41 -41.29 -72.19
C GLU A 21 -15.83 -41.71 -72.54
N ARG A 22 -16.83 -40.94 -72.10
CA ARG A 22 -18.24 -41.15 -72.43
C ARG A 22 -18.48 -41.16 -73.94
N LYS A 23 -17.99 -40.13 -74.64
CA LYS A 23 -18.09 -40.05 -76.11
C LYS A 23 -17.36 -41.19 -76.82
N ALA A 24 -16.16 -41.56 -76.37
CA ALA A 24 -15.44 -42.70 -76.92
C ALA A 24 -16.27 -43.99 -76.81
N GLY A 25 -16.92 -44.22 -75.66
CA GLY A 25 -17.85 -45.33 -75.45
C GLY A 25 -19.03 -45.32 -76.42
N GLU A 26 -19.69 -44.18 -76.60
CA GLU A 26 -20.83 -44.02 -77.53
C GLU A 26 -20.45 -44.37 -78.98
N TYR A 27 -19.31 -43.87 -79.45
CA TYR A 27 -18.84 -44.14 -80.80
C TYR A 27 -18.40 -45.60 -81.00
N ARG A 28 -17.84 -46.26 -79.98
CA ARG A 28 -17.56 -47.71 -80.02
C ARG A 28 -18.83 -48.56 -80.08
N ILE A 29 -19.86 -48.19 -79.33
CA ILE A 29 -21.17 -48.84 -79.40
C ILE A 29 -21.75 -48.68 -80.81
N LYS A 30 -21.67 -47.47 -81.37
CA LYS A 30 -22.10 -47.18 -82.75
C LYS A 30 -21.33 -48.01 -83.79
N GLU A 31 -20.00 -48.11 -83.66
CA GLU A 31 -19.16 -48.95 -84.51
C GLU A 31 -19.61 -50.42 -84.45
N SER A 32 -19.76 -50.99 -83.24
CA SER A 32 -20.16 -52.38 -83.04
C SER A 32 -21.52 -52.69 -83.69
N ASN A 33 -22.49 -51.78 -83.52
CA ASN A 33 -23.82 -51.91 -84.14
C ASN A 33 -23.73 -51.90 -85.67
N LYS A 34 -22.93 -50.99 -86.25
CA LYS A 34 -22.76 -50.88 -87.70
C LYS A 34 -22.00 -52.07 -88.31
N ARG A 35 -21.01 -52.62 -87.61
CA ARG A 35 -20.35 -53.89 -88.01
C ARG A 35 -21.34 -55.06 -87.98
N THR A 36 -22.19 -55.11 -86.97
CA THR A 36 -23.24 -56.14 -86.86
C THR A 36 -24.24 -56.03 -88.01
N ASP A 37 -24.67 -54.81 -88.36
CA ASP A 37 -25.55 -54.57 -89.50
C ASP A 37 -24.90 -54.95 -90.84
N ALA A 38 -23.61 -54.64 -91.01
CA ALA A 38 -22.84 -55.06 -92.19
C ALA A 38 -22.76 -56.59 -92.30
N ALA A 39 -22.50 -57.29 -91.19
CA ALA A 39 -22.48 -58.75 -91.14
C ALA A 39 -23.85 -59.37 -91.50
N LYS A 40 -24.95 -58.79 -91.00
CA LYS A 40 -26.31 -59.18 -91.37
C LYS A 40 -26.57 -58.99 -92.87
N ALA A 41 -26.18 -57.85 -93.43
CA ALA A 41 -26.34 -57.57 -94.86
C ALA A 41 -25.53 -58.54 -95.75
N ARG A 42 -24.29 -58.87 -95.36
CA ARG A 42 -23.48 -59.93 -96.03
C ARG A 42 -24.13 -61.30 -95.94
N GLN A 43 -24.66 -61.65 -94.77
CA GLN A 43 -25.37 -62.93 -94.59
C GLN A 43 -26.64 -63.00 -95.44
N SER A 44 -27.38 -61.89 -95.58
CA SER A 44 -28.53 -61.81 -96.49
C SER A 44 -28.12 -61.91 -97.96
N ALA A 45 -26.98 -61.32 -98.35
CA ALA A 45 -26.43 -61.47 -99.70
C ALA A 45 -26.07 -62.94 -100.00
N ALA A 46 -25.41 -63.63 -99.07
CA ALA A 46 -25.01 -65.03 -99.22
C ALA A 46 -26.20 -66.01 -99.34
N LYS A 47 -27.38 -65.63 -98.83
CA LYS A 47 -28.61 -66.44 -98.88
C LYS A 47 -29.48 -66.16 -100.12
N SER A 48 -29.16 -65.16 -100.94
CA SER A 48 -29.99 -64.77 -102.08
C SER A 48 -29.51 -65.45 -103.37
N THR A 49 -30.46 -65.83 -104.23
CA THR A 49 -30.19 -66.39 -105.57
C THR A 49 -30.32 -65.34 -106.69
N SER A 50 -30.70 -64.10 -106.37
CA SER A 50 -30.86 -62.99 -107.32
C SER A 50 -29.61 -62.12 -107.37
N SER A 51 -29.00 -61.96 -108.55
CA SER A 51 -27.76 -61.19 -108.70
C SER A 51 -27.91 -59.70 -108.33
N SER A 52 -29.10 -59.13 -108.53
CA SER A 52 -29.42 -57.74 -108.17
C SER A 52 -29.54 -57.55 -106.66
N THR A 53 -30.17 -58.49 -105.95
CA THR A 53 -30.29 -58.50 -104.49
C THR A 53 -28.94 -58.71 -103.82
N ILE A 54 -28.12 -59.63 -104.34
CA ILE A 54 -26.74 -59.85 -103.90
C ILE A 54 -25.94 -58.54 -104.02
N SER A 55 -25.96 -57.91 -105.20
CA SER A 55 -25.22 -56.66 -105.44
C SER A 55 -25.68 -55.51 -104.54
N SER A 56 -27.00 -55.36 -104.33
CA SER A 56 -27.57 -54.34 -103.46
C SER A 56 -27.19 -54.55 -101.99
N LYS A 57 -27.28 -55.79 -101.49
CA LYS A 57 -26.92 -56.14 -100.11
C LYS A 57 -25.42 -56.08 -99.84
N MET A 58 -24.58 -56.37 -100.83
CA MET A 58 -23.14 -56.14 -100.74
C MET A 58 -22.79 -54.65 -100.65
N ARG A 59 -23.43 -53.78 -101.45
CA ARG A 59 -23.27 -52.31 -101.33
C ARG A 59 -23.79 -51.78 -99.99
N GLU A 60 -24.88 -52.35 -99.46
CA GLU A 60 -25.39 -52.00 -98.13
C GLU A 60 -24.39 -52.40 -97.04
N ALA A 61 -23.81 -53.59 -97.11
CA ALA A 61 -22.76 -54.04 -96.20
C ALA A 61 -21.55 -53.11 -96.24
N GLU A 62 -21.07 -52.76 -97.44
CA GLU A 62 -19.94 -51.84 -97.63
C GLU A 62 -20.23 -50.45 -97.05
N ARG A 63 -21.43 -49.89 -97.25
CA ARG A 63 -21.83 -48.63 -96.60
C ARG A 63 -21.81 -48.73 -95.08
N ARG A 64 -22.38 -49.79 -94.51
CA ARG A 64 -22.41 -49.99 -93.05
C ARG A 64 -21.02 -50.21 -92.47
N GLU A 65 -20.12 -50.81 -93.23
CA GLU A 65 -18.73 -51.01 -92.85
C GLU A 65 -17.91 -49.71 -92.93
N ASN A 66 -18.17 -48.85 -93.92
CA ASN A 66 -17.62 -47.50 -93.97
C ASN A 66 -18.13 -46.64 -92.81
N GLU A 67 -19.43 -46.72 -92.46
CA GLU A 67 -19.99 -46.06 -91.27
C GLU A 67 -19.39 -46.59 -89.97
N ALA A 68 -19.12 -47.91 -89.89
CA ALA A 68 -18.43 -48.51 -88.75
C ALA A 68 -16.98 -48.02 -88.66
N ALA A 69 -16.26 -47.97 -89.77
CA ALA A 69 -14.89 -47.46 -89.82
C ALA A 69 -14.81 -45.98 -89.42
N SER A 70 -15.77 -45.15 -89.86
CA SER A 70 -15.87 -43.75 -89.42
C SER A 70 -16.15 -43.63 -87.92
N ALA A 71 -17.09 -44.43 -87.38
CA ALA A 71 -17.39 -44.43 -85.96
C ALA A 71 -16.20 -44.94 -85.12
N GLY A 72 -15.46 -45.93 -85.61
CA GLY A 72 -14.22 -46.41 -84.99
C GLY A 72 -13.12 -45.35 -84.99
N ALA A 73 -12.98 -44.59 -86.08
CA ALA A 73 -12.06 -43.46 -86.14
C ALA A 73 -12.41 -42.35 -85.12
N ASP A 74 -13.69 -42.01 -84.99
CA ASP A 74 -14.17 -41.05 -83.99
C ASP A 74 -13.97 -41.56 -82.55
N ALA A 75 -14.26 -42.84 -82.29
CA ALA A 75 -13.98 -43.48 -81.00
C ALA A 75 -12.51 -43.38 -80.63
N ASN A 76 -11.61 -43.67 -81.58
CA ASN A 76 -10.16 -43.56 -81.37
C ASN A 76 -9.71 -42.12 -81.12
N ARG A 77 -10.30 -41.13 -81.80
CA ARG A 77 -10.03 -39.70 -81.54
C ARG A 77 -10.44 -39.28 -80.13
N TRP A 78 -11.64 -39.65 -79.69
CA TRP A 78 -12.11 -39.33 -78.34
C TRP A 78 -11.32 -40.09 -77.26
N GLN A 79 -10.92 -41.32 -77.53
CA GLN A 79 -10.05 -42.08 -76.64
C GLN A 79 -8.64 -41.45 -76.54
N ALA A 80 -8.07 -40.99 -77.64
CA ALA A 80 -6.80 -40.25 -77.63
C ALA A 80 -6.91 -38.94 -76.83
N LYS A 81 -8.04 -38.24 -76.96
CA LYS A 81 -8.34 -37.05 -76.15
C LYS A 81 -8.43 -37.39 -74.65
N ALA A 82 -9.16 -38.43 -74.28
CA ALA A 82 -9.25 -38.89 -72.89
C ALA A 82 -7.87 -39.26 -72.32
N ALA A 83 -7.03 -39.94 -73.10
CA ALA A 83 -5.66 -40.25 -72.71
C ALA A 83 -4.78 -39.00 -72.55
N GLY A 84 -4.99 -37.96 -73.38
CA GLY A 84 -4.35 -36.66 -73.24
C GLY A 84 -4.78 -35.91 -71.97
N ASP A 85 -6.08 -35.82 -71.73
CA ASP A 85 -6.65 -35.19 -70.53
C ASP A 85 -6.22 -35.92 -69.25
N MET A 86 -6.06 -37.26 -69.29
CA MET A 86 -5.53 -38.06 -68.19
C MET A 86 -4.06 -37.73 -67.86
N LYS A 87 -3.22 -37.53 -68.88
CA LYS A 87 -1.83 -37.09 -68.67
C LYS A 87 -1.78 -35.69 -68.04
N GLU A 88 -2.60 -34.77 -68.54
CA GLU A 88 -2.71 -33.43 -67.98
C GLU A 88 -3.23 -33.45 -66.53
N GLU A 89 -4.20 -34.31 -66.22
CA GLU A 89 -4.69 -34.55 -64.85
C GLU A 89 -3.54 -34.97 -63.92
N SER A 90 -2.70 -35.94 -64.32
CA SER A 90 -1.53 -36.38 -63.53
C SER A 90 -0.58 -35.21 -63.24
N THR A 91 -0.28 -34.39 -64.25
CA THR A 91 0.58 -33.22 -64.05
C THR A 91 -0.04 -32.17 -63.13
N LEU A 92 -1.37 -32.02 -63.16
CA LEU A 92 -2.09 -31.10 -62.27
C LEU A 92 -2.14 -31.63 -60.84
N ILE A 93 -2.29 -32.95 -60.64
CA ILE A 93 -2.20 -33.59 -59.32
C ILE A 93 -0.83 -33.31 -58.69
N GLU A 94 0.26 -33.50 -59.43
CA GLU A 94 1.62 -33.20 -58.94
C GLU A 94 1.79 -31.71 -58.60
N LYS A 95 1.25 -30.81 -59.42
CA LYS A 95 1.29 -29.36 -59.18
C LYS A 95 0.48 -28.96 -57.94
N VAL A 96 -0.68 -29.57 -57.72
CA VAL A 96 -1.50 -29.37 -56.51
C VAL A 96 -0.71 -29.81 -55.28
N ALA A 97 -0.18 -31.04 -55.29
CA ALA A 97 0.59 -31.58 -54.16
C ALA A 97 1.82 -30.72 -53.84
N LYS A 98 2.56 -30.28 -54.86
CA LYS A 98 3.73 -29.40 -54.68
C LYS A 98 3.35 -28.01 -54.16
N ALA A 99 2.25 -27.43 -54.65
CA ALA A 99 1.77 -26.13 -54.19
C ALA A 99 1.30 -26.19 -52.72
N GLU A 100 0.55 -27.22 -52.35
CA GLU A 100 0.09 -27.44 -50.97
C GLU A 100 1.26 -27.64 -50.00
N ALA A 101 2.24 -28.47 -50.38
CA ALA A 101 3.44 -28.68 -49.57
C ALA A 101 4.23 -27.38 -49.39
N SER A 102 4.34 -26.56 -50.45
CA SER A 102 5.04 -25.27 -50.39
C SER A 102 4.30 -24.26 -49.51
N GLU A 103 2.97 -24.16 -49.63
CA GLU A 103 2.13 -23.28 -48.82
C GLU A 103 2.17 -23.69 -47.34
N ALA A 104 2.06 -24.99 -47.05
CA ALA A 104 2.18 -25.53 -45.69
C ALA A 104 3.56 -25.25 -45.09
N ALA A 105 4.64 -25.49 -45.85
CA ALA A 105 5.99 -25.20 -45.38
C ALA A 105 6.23 -23.70 -45.17
N ALA A 106 5.61 -22.82 -45.97
CA ALA A 106 5.67 -21.38 -45.77
C ALA A 106 4.90 -20.94 -44.51
N ALA A 107 3.72 -21.51 -44.26
CA ALA A 107 2.95 -21.27 -43.05
C ALA A 107 3.70 -21.76 -41.79
N ASP A 108 4.33 -22.94 -41.84
CA ASP A 108 5.15 -23.46 -40.75
C ASP A 108 6.38 -22.60 -40.46
N ARG A 109 7.09 -22.16 -41.50
CA ARG A 109 8.23 -21.24 -41.34
C ARG A 109 7.79 -19.92 -40.70
N LYS A 110 6.64 -19.38 -41.11
CA LYS A 110 6.08 -18.16 -40.53
C LYS A 110 5.72 -18.34 -39.06
N ARG A 111 5.00 -19.42 -38.70
CA ARG A 111 4.67 -19.75 -37.31
C ARG A 111 5.91 -19.89 -36.43
N ARG A 112 6.90 -20.66 -36.87
CA ARG A 112 8.18 -20.83 -36.14
C ARG A 112 8.93 -19.51 -35.98
N ALA A 113 8.92 -18.65 -37.00
CA ALA A 113 9.55 -17.33 -36.92
C ALA A 113 8.83 -16.41 -35.91
N GLU A 114 7.50 -16.42 -35.89
CA GLU A 114 6.68 -15.66 -34.93
C GLU A 114 6.88 -16.17 -33.49
N GLU A 115 6.90 -17.48 -33.28
CA GLU A 115 7.20 -18.10 -31.97
C GLU A 115 8.60 -17.73 -31.48
N GLN A 116 9.62 -17.83 -32.33
CA GLN A 116 10.98 -17.41 -31.97
C GLN A 116 11.09 -15.91 -31.69
N ALA A 117 10.36 -15.07 -32.42
CA ALA A 117 10.35 -13.63 -32.16
C ALA A 117 9.65 -13.30 -30.83
N ALA A 118 8.55 -13.97 -30.52
CA ALA A 118 7.84 -13.83 -29.25
C ALA A 118 8.70 -14.29 -28.07
N GLU A 119 9.41 -15.41 -28.21
CA GLU A 119 10.32 -15.91 -27.18
C GLU A 119 11.50 -14.96 -26.94
N ARG A 120 12.14 -14.46 -28.01
CA ARG A 120 13.21 -13.44 -27.87
C ARG A 120 12.72 -12.18 -27.16
N ARG A 121 11.50 -11.74 -27.44
CA ARG A 121 10.90 -10.58 -26.77
C ARG A 121 10.67 -10.84 -25.28
N ARG A 122 10.12 -12.01 -24.91
CA ARG A 122 9.94 -12.41 -23.51
C ARG A 122 11.27 -12.46 -22.75
N GLN A 123 12.32 -13.02 -23.36
CA GLN A 123 13.64 -13.08 -22.74
C GLN A 123 14.27 -11.68 -22.56
N ALA A 124 14.07 -10.78 -23.51
CA ALA A 124 14.53 -9.39 -23.38
C ALA A 124 13.78 -8.66 -22.25
N ASP A 125 12.46 -8.81 -22.17
CA ASP A 125 11.63 -8.22 -21.11
C ASP A 125 12.04 -8.75 -19.72
N GLN A 126 12.31 -10.06 -19.59
CA GLN A 126 12.80 -10.66 -18.34
C GLN A 126 14.16 -10.11 -17.92
N ARG A 127 15.12 -9.97 -18.84
CA ARG A 127 16.45 -9.39 -18.55
C ARG A 127 16.35 -7.92 -18.13
N ALA A 128 15.48 -7.15 -18.77
CA ALA A 128 15.25 -5.75 -18.40
C ALA A 128 14.66 -5.64 -16.98
N ALA A 129 13.70 -6.49 -16.64
CA ALA A 129 13.11 -6.54 -15.30
C ALA A 129 14.15 -6.94 -14.23
N GLU A 130 15.03 -7.90 -14.51
CA GLU A 130 16.09 -8.31 -13.59
C GLU A 130 17.10 -7.17 -13.33
N LEU A 131 17.51 -6.46 -14.39
CA LEU A 131 18.40 -5.30 -14.26
C LEU A 131 17.74 -4.17 -13.45
N ALA A 132 16.46 -3.87 -13.70
CA ALA A 132 15.72 -2.87 -12.93
C ALA A 132 15.63 -3.25 -11.44
N ARG A 133 15.38 -4.53 -11.15
CA ARG A 133 15.32 -5.04 -9.77
C ARG A 133 16.68 -4.92 -9.07
N ARG A 134 17.78 -5.32 -9.71
CA ARG A 134 19.14 -5.17 -9.15
C ARG A 134 19.50 -3.70 -8.91
N SER A 135 19.11 -2.81 -9.82
CA SER A 135 19.33 -1.37 -9.65
C SER A 135 18.57 -0.84 -8.43
N MET A 136 17.31 -1.23 -8.24
CA MET A 136 16.53 -0.88 -7.05
C MET A 136 17.13 -1.45 -5.77
N GLU A 137 17.50 -2.74 -5.75
CA GLU A 137 18.16 -3.38 -4.60
C GLU A 137 19.45 -2.62 -4.22
N SER A 138 20.28 -2.24 -5.20
CA SER A 138 21.47 -1.44 -4.96
C SER A 138 21.17 -0.04 -4.42
N GLN A 139 20.12 0.62 -4.91
CA GLN A 139 19.69 1.93 -4.40
C GLN A 139 19.19 1.83 -2.95
N VAL A 140 18.44 0.78 -2.61
CA VAL A 140 17.95 0.54 -1.24
C VAL A 140 19.13 0.28 -0.30
N VAL A 141 20.07 -0.60 -0.67
CA VAL A 141 21.26 -0.86 0.15
C VAL A 141 22.08 0.41 0.37
N TYR A 142 22.27 1.23 -0.68
CA TYR A 142 22.96 2.51 -0.55
C TYR A 142 22.20 3.48 0.36
N ALA A 143 20.89 3.63 0.17
CA ALA A 143 20.06 4.51 0.98
C ALA A 143 20.07 4.10 2.47
N VAL A 144 19.93 2.81 2.77
CA VAL A 144 20.02 2.28 4.14
C VAL A 144 21.41 2.52 4.72
N ALA A 145 22.48 2.25 3.99
CA ALA A 145 23.84 2.51 4.45
C ALA A 145 24.09 4.01 4.72
N THR A 146 23.55 4.91 3.89
CA THR A 146 23.64 6.36 4.13
C THR A 146 22.80 6.81 5.31
N ALA A 147 21.63 6.20 5.54
CA ALA A 147 20.77 6.49 6.67
C ALA A 147 21.40 6.01 7.98
N ASP A 148 21.98 4.80 8.00
CA ASP A 148 22.70 4.25 9.16
C ASP A 148 23.95 5.08 9.48
N ALA A 149 24.72 5.46 8.45
CA ALA A 149 25.87 6.35 8.63
C ALA A 149 25.45 7.72 9.15
N ALA A 150 24.34 8.29 8.66
CA ALA A 150 23.81 9.55 9.19
C ALA A 150 23.33 9.41 10.64
N ALA A 151 22.62 8.32 10.97
CA ALA A 151 22.12 8.04 12.31
C ALA A 151 23.26 7.85 13.32
N GLN A 152 24.37 7.21 12.93
CA GLN A 152 25.55 7.05 13.78
C GLN A 152 26.24 8.39 14.13
N HIS A 153 26.03 9.45 13.34
CA HIS A 153 26.61 10.76 13.58
C HIS A 153 25.63 11.76 14.24
N VAL A 154 24.32 11.44 14.28
CA VAL A 154 23.34 12.25 14.99
C VAL A 154 23.23 11.73 16.42
N ARG A 155 23.82 12.46 17.37
CA ARG A 155 23.65 12.19 18.81
C ARG A 155 22.15 12.06 19.11
N ALA A 156 21.76 10.97 19.76
CA ALA A 156 20.37 10.76 20.17
C ALA A 156 19.83 12.00 20.89
N PRO A 157 18.58 12.43 20.60
CA PRO A 157 17.99 13.60 21.26
C PRO A 157 18.03 13.38 22.77
N LYS A 158 18.58 14.36 23.50
CA LYS A 158 18.58 14.31 24.96
C LYS A 158 17.13 14.40 25.44
N VAL A 159 16.78 13.58 26.43
CA VAL A 159 15.48 13.66 27.13
C VAL A 159 15.34 15.06 27.71
N GLU A 160 14.23 15.72 27.43
CA GLU A 160 13.89 16.98 28.07
C GLU A 160 13.63 16.74 29.56
N LYS A 161 14.28 17.53 30.41
CA LYS A 161 14.06 17.46 31.86
C LYS A 161 12.72 18.09 32.22
N LEU A 162 12.07 17.54 33.24
CA LEU A 162 10.92 18.17 33.87
C LEU A 162 11.39 19.43 34.63
N ARG A 163 11.11 20.60 34.06
CA ARG A 163 11.32 21.91 34.67
C ARG A 163 10.19 22.24 35.66
N VAL A 164 10.54 22.44 36.92
CA VAL A 164 9.61 22.79 38.01
C VAL A 164 10.01 24.14 38.59
N LEU A 165 9.12 25.13 38.49
CA LEU A 165 9.29 26.44 39.12
C LEU A 165 8.67 26.38 40.52
N LEU A 166 9.50 26.54 41.56
CA LEU A 166 9.07 26.60 42.96
C LEU A 166 9.05 28.06 43.41
N LEU A 167 7.86 28.61 43.62
CA LEU A 167 7.63 29.96 44.15
C LEU A 167 7.27 29.85 45.63
N ALA A 168 8.09 30.47 46.48
CA ALA A 168 7.86 30.52 47.92
C ALA A 168 7.68 31.98 48.37
N SER A 169 6.54 32.27 48.99
CA SER A 169 6.14 33.59 49.49
C SER A 169 5.68 33.47 50.94
N SER A 170 6.32 34.19 51.86
CA SER A 170 5.92 34.24 53.28
C SER A 170 6.28 35.63 53.84
N PRO A 171 5.56 36.68 53.42
CA PRO A 171 5.86 38.07 53.81
C PRO A 171 5.76 38.31 55.32
N GLU A 172 4.87 37.56 56.00
CA GLU A 172 4.73 37.60 57.46
C GLU A 172 5.74 36.71 58.20
N GLY A 173 6.45 35.82 57.49
CA GLY A 173 7.44 34.90 58.06
C GLY A 173 6.88 33.77 58.92
N ASP A 174 5.58 33.51 58.82
CA ASP A 174 4.82 32.53 59.61
C ASP A 174 4.76 31.13 58.98
N LEU A 175 5.11 31.00 57.69
CA LEU A 175 5.12 29.73 56.96
C LEU A 175 6.52 29.15 56.82
N ARG A 176 6.64 27.83 56.92
CA ARG A 176 7.91 27.11 56.76
C ARG A 176 8.24 26.75 55.31
N VAL A 177 8.05 27.70 54.38
CA VAL A 177 8.23 27.50 52.92
C VAL A 177 9.65 27.03 52.54
N GLY A 178 10.68 27.50 53.27
CA GLY A 178 12.06 27.02 53.07
C GLY A 178 12.25 25.55 53.47
N ARG A 179 11.53 25.08 54.50
CA ARG A 179 11.53 23.67 54.91
C ARG A 179 10.83 22.80 53.88
N GLU A 180 9.76 23.31 53.26
CA GLU A 180 9.09 22.65 52.15
C GLU A 180 10.04 22.42 50.98
N ILE A 181 10.69 23.49 50.47
CA ILE A 181 11.66 23.41 49.38
C ILE A 181 12.76 22.39 49.69
N LYS A 182 13.31 22.43 50.91
CA LYS A 182 14.34 21.48 51.35
C LYS A 182 13.84 20.03 51.30
N ARG A 183 12.59 19.78 51.71
CA ARG A 183 11.98 18.45 51.70
C ARG A 183 11.69 17.97 50.28
N ILE A 184 11.17 18.82 49.41
CA ILE A 184 10.96 18.51 47.98
C ILE A 184 12.27 18.12 47.31
N ARG A 185 13.32 18.94 47.47
CA ARG A 185 14.64 18.66 46.88
C ARG A 185 15.20 17.32 47.36
N GLY A 186 15.23 17.08 48.67
CA GLY A 186 15.74 15.83 49.22
C GLY A 186 14.95 14.60 48.79
N ALA A 187 13.63 14.74 48.61
CA ALA A 187 12.76 13.67 48.13
C ALA A 187 13.04 13.32 46.66
N VAL A 188 13.26 14.32 45.81
CA VAL A 188 13.65 14.11 44.40
C VAL A 188 15.07 13.58 44.26
N GLU A 189 16.02 14.09 45.05
CA GLU A 189 17.41 13.61 45.05
C GLU A 189 17.50 12.11 45.42
N SER A 190 16.55 11.62 46.20
CA SER A 190 16.46 10.20 46.61
C SER A 190 15.69 9.32 45.61
N ALA A 191 15.08 9.89 44.58
CA ALA A 191 14.22 9.17 43.64
C ALA A 191 14.99 8.58 42.44
N LEU A 192 14.33 7.65 41.73
CA LEU A 192 14.91 6.87 40.64
C LEU A 192 15.39 7.73 39.45
N HIS A 193 14.60 8.74 39.06
CA HIS A 193 14.89 9.58 37.90
C HIS A 193 15.26 11.02 38.27
N ARG A 194 15.96 11.20 39.40
CA ARG A 194 16.39 12.51 39.93
C ARG A 194 17.06 13.42 38.90
N ASP A 195 17.82 12.86 37.96
CA ASP A 195 18.57 13.62 36.95
C ASP A 195 17.69 14.19 35.82
N LEU A 196 16.43 13.73 35.73
CA LEU A 196 15.43 14.19 34.77
C LEU A 196 14.56 15.33 35.30
N ILE A 197 14.84 15.86 36.49
CA ILE A 197 14.10 17.00 37.06
C ILE A 197 15.06 18.16 37.27
N GLU A 198 14.57 19.37 36.99
CA GLU A 198 15.28 20.62 37.22
C GLU A 198 14.38 21.60 37.97
N PHE A 199 14.91 22.20 39.04
CA PHE A 199 14.20 23.14 39.88
C PHE A 199 14.76 24.56 39.71
N ASP A 200 13.90 25.51 39.34
CA ASP A 200 14.13 26.94 39.57
C ASP A 200 13.39 27.34 40.85
N VAL A 201 14.11 27.82 41.86
CA VAL A 201 13.57 28.17 43.17
C VAL A 201 13.64 29.66 43.36
N ARG A 202 12.49 30.30 43.56
CA ARG A 202 12.37 31.71 43.89
C ARG A 202 11.78 31.82 45.30
N THR A 203 12.62 32.17 46.26
CA THR A 203 12.21 32.54 47.63
C THR A 203 11.90 34.02 47.68
N ALA A 204 11.04 34.43 48.60
CA ALA A 204 10.51 35.80 48.62
C ALA A 204 9.91 36.17 47.25
N ALA A 205 9.10 35.25 46.68
CA ALA A 205 8.62 35.35 45.31
C ALA A 205 7.67 36.53 45.11
N THR A 206 8.06 37.46 44.23
CA THR A 206 7.26 38.61 43.81
C THR A 206 6.43 38.30 42.55
N ALA A 207 5.53 39.22 42.17
CA ALA A 207 4.83 39.13 40.88
C ALA A 207 5.79 39.18 39.67
N ALA A 208 6.91 39.88 39.80
CA ALA A 208 7.94 39.92 38.78
C ALA A 208 8.64 38.55 38.65
N ASP A 209 8.95 37.88 39.76
CA ASP A 209 9.55 36.53 39.75
C ASP A 209 8.64 35.50 39.11
N LEU A 210 7.34 35.57 39.37
CA LEU A 210 6.35 34.71 38.72
C LEU A 210 6.39 34.86 37.19
N LEU A 211 6.30 36.09 36.68
CA LEU A 211 6.31 36.36 35.24
C LEU A 211 7.67 36.01 34.62
N ASP A 212 8.76 36.38 35.27
CA ASP A 212 10.12 36.08 34.82
C ASP A 212 10.37 34.58 34.74
N GLY A 213 9.98 33.84 35.78
CA GLY A 213 10.07 32.39 35.84
C GLY A 213 9.27 31.72 34.74
N ILE A 214 8.03 32.14 34.51
CA ILE A 214 7.19 31.58 33.44
C ILE A 214 7.81 31.80 32.06
N VAL A 215 8.26 33.02 31.77
CA VAL A 215 8.75 33.39 30.43
C VAL A 215 10.16 32.85 30.15
N LYS A 216 11.08 32.94 31.12
CA LYS A 216 12.49 32.54 30.93
C LYS A 216 12.72 31.06 31.17
N PHE A 217 12.14 30.49 32.23
CA PHE A 217 12.36 29.11 32.61
C PHE A 217 11.39 28.14 31.92
N ARG A 218 10.26 28.63 31.41
CA ARG A 218 9.23 27.83 30.70
C ARG A 218 8.89 26.54 31.45
N PRO A 219 8.40 26.66 32.69
CA PRO A 219 8.20 25.49 33.55
C PRO A 219 7.09 24.59 33.02
N HIS A 220 7.28 23.28 33.17
CA HIS A 220 6.20 22.32 32.99
C HIS A 220 5.30 22.26 34.23
N VAL A 221 5.86 22.54 35.41
CA VAL A 221 5.15 22.58 36.68
C VAL A 221 5.42 23.90 37.39
N VAL A 222 4.36 24.58 37.82
CA VAL A 222 4.46 25.72 38.74
C VAL A 222 3.95 25.28 40.10
N HIS A 223 4.81 25.36 41.11
CA HIS A 223 4.47 25.11 42.51
C HIS A 223 4.48 26.44 43.25
N PHE A 224 3.38 26.73 43.95
CA PHE A 224 3.28 27.89 44.81
C PHE A 224 3.12 27.42 46.26
N SER A 225 3.95 27.95 47.14
CA SER A 225 3.88 27.77 48.59
C SER A 225 3.82 29.17 49.22
N GLY A 226 2.76 29.42 49.96
CA GLY A 226 2.51 30.73 50.57
C GLY A 226 1.07 30.88 51.01
N HIS A 227 0.68 32.11 51.35
CA HIS A 227 -0.69 32.41 51.76
C HIS A 227 -1.64 32.48 50.56
N SER A 228 -2.85 31.97 50.77
CA SER A 228 -3.93 31.97 49.79
C SER A 228 -5.27 31.94 50.51
N ASN A 229 -6.32 32.33 49.80
CA ASN A 229 -7.69 32.00 50.17
C ASN A 229 -8.48 31.57 48.91
N ASP A 230 -9.81 31.63 48.96
CA ASP A 230 -10.67 31.23 47.85
C ASP A 230 -10.43 32.03 46.55
N ASP A 231 -10.01 33.29 46.64
CA ASP A 231 -9.96 34.24 45.52
C ASP A 231 -8.58 34.83 45.23
N LEU A 232 -7.61 34.69 46.14
CA LEU A 232 -6.30 35.31 46.02
C LEU A 232 -5.14 34.41 46.44
N ILE A 233 -3.96 34.73 45.91
CA ILE A 233 -2.66 34.33 46.43
C ILE A 233 -1.90 35.57 46.89
N VAL A 234 -1.01 35.39 47.86
CA VAL A 234 -0.16 36.48 48.39
C VAL A 234 1.27 36.28 47.90
N LEU A 235 1.76 37.24 47.12
CA LEU A 235 3.16 37.32 46.72
C LEU A 235 3.90 38.34 47.58
N GLU A 236 5.22 38.34 47.51
CA GLU A 236 6.04 39.27 48.29
C GLU A 236 6.04 40.66 47.65
N GLU A 237 6.06 41.69 48.50
CA GLU A 237 6.42 43.05 48.10
C GLU A 237 7.94 43.19 48.29
N ASP A 238 8.65 43.65 47.26
CA ASP A 238 10.12 43.83 47.27
C ASP A 238 10.49 45.06 48.11
N VAL A 239 10.22 44.99 49.41
CA VAL A 239 10.43 46.03 50.41
C VAL A 239 11.03 45.42 51.68
N ASP A 240 11.95 46.15 52.31
CA ASP A 240 12.63 45.68 53.53
C ASP A 240 11.76 45.80 54.79
N ASP A 241 10.75 46.67 54.78
CA ASP A 241 9.83 46.85 55.90
C ASP A 241 8.82 45.69 55.99
N HIS A 242 8.34 45.42 57.20
CA HIS A 242 7.28 44.42 57.41
C HIS A 242 6.05 44.77 56.58
N ASN A 243 5.59 43.81 55.79
CA ASN A 243 4.45 43.94 54.90
C ASN A 243 3.60 42.66 54.94
N THR A 244 2.38 42.76 54.40
CA THR A 244 1.44 41.63 54.30
C THR A 244 1.44 41.00 52.90
N GLY A 245 2.42 41.36 52.07
CA GLY A 245 2.52 40.96 50.68
C GLY A 245 1.54 41.64 49.73
N ALA A 246 1.76 41.38 48.44
CA ALA A 246 0.94 41.81 47.32
C ALA A 246 -0.14 40.77 47.02
N ILE A 247 -1.40 41.21 47.11
CA ILE A 247 -2.55 40.38 46.77
C ILE A 247 -2.67 40.24 45.25
N VAL A 248 -2.66 38.99 44.77
CA VAL A 248 -2.91 38.66 43.37
C VAL A 248 -4.17 37.81 43.27
N SER A 249 -5.15 38.27 42.48
CA SER A 249 -6.37 37.50 42.28
C SER A 249 -6.10 36.21 41.48
N ALA A 250 -6.87 35.16 41.77
CA ALA A 250 -6.80 33.88 41.07
C ALA A 250 -6.90 34.05 39.54
N ALA A 251 -7.77 34.97 39.08
CA ALA A 251 -7.91 35.32 37.66
C ALA A 251 -6.64 35.94 37.06
N THR A 252 -5.92 36.77 37.83
CA THR A 252 -4.65 37.38 37.39
C THR A 252 -3.54 36.34 37.38
N PHE A 253 -3.47 35.49 38.39
CA PHE A 253 -2.53 34.37 38.42
C PHE A 253 -2.73 33.41 37.23
N ALA A 254 -3.98 33.02 36.94
CA ALA A 254 -4.31 32.20 35.78
C ALA A 254 -3.94 32.85 34.43
N LYS A 255 -4.01 34.19 34.33
CA LYS A 255 -3.54 34.93 33.15
C LYS A 255 -2.01 34.94 33.06
N ALA A 256 -1.31 35.11 34.18
CA ALA A 256 0.15 35.08 34.23
C ALA A 256 0.70 33.73 33.74
N LEU A 257 0.10 32.61 34.18
CA LEU A 257 0.45 31.26 33.72
C LEU A 257 0.36 31.06 32.19
N ARG A 258 -0.41 31.90 31.50
CA ARG A 258 -0.61 31.84 30.03
C ARG A 258 0.15 32.91 29.28
N ALA A 259 0.88 33.77 29.98
CA ALA A 259 1.69 34.82 29.37
C ALA A 259 3.00 34.26 28.79
N THR A 260 2.93 33.10 28.13
CA THR A 260 4.05 32.37 27.53
C THR A 260 3.53 31.50 26.38
N ASP A 261 4.39 31.21 25.40
CA ASP A 261 4.07 30.30 24.29
C ASP A 261 3.91 28.84 24.78
N ASP A 262 4.60 28.49 25.87
CA ASP A 262 4.65 27.15 26.45
C ASP A 262 4.09 27.18 27.90
N PRO A 263 2.75 27.21 28.08
CA PRO A 263 2.15 27.25 29.41
C PRO A 263 2.39 25.95 30.19
N PRO A 264 2.38 25.99 31.55
CA PRO A 264 2.64 24.81 32.36
C PRO A 264 1.56 23.75 32.18
N ILE A 265 1.97 22.50 32.38
CA ILE A 265 1.11 21.30 32.29
C ILE A 265 0.39 21.07 33.63
N LEU A 266 1.07 21.37 34.73
CA LEU A 266 0.57 21.19 36.09
C LEU A 266 0.82 22.46 36.93
N VAL A 267 -0.17 22.85 37.72
CA VAL A 267 -0.02 23.84 38.78
C VAL A 267 -0.29 23.18 40.13
N VAL A 268 0.57 23.42 41.11
CA VAL A 268 0.38 22.96 42.50
C VAL A 268 0.29 24.19 43.39
N LEU A 269 -0.91 24.47 43.91
CA LEU A 269 -1.15 25.51 44.89
C LEU A 269 -1.12 24.85 46.29
N ASN A 270 0.06 24.85 46.92
CA ASN A 270 0.23 24.34 48.26
C ASN A 270 -0.03 25.44 49.29
N ALA A 271 -1.29 25.87 49.34
CA ALA A 271 -1.74 27.00 50.16
C ALA A 271 -3.19 26.78 50.61
N CYS A 272 -3.56 27.34 51.76
CA CYS A 272 -4.90 27.21 52.34
C CYS A 272 -6.02 27.62 51.35
N ARG A 273 -7.11 26.83 51.31
CA ARG A 273 -8.32 27.08 50.51
C ARG A 273 -8.10 27.34 49.01
N SER A 274 -6.98 26.91 48.47
CA SER A 274 -6.62 27.11 47.06
C SER A 274 -7.43 26.25 46.07
N ALA A 275 -8.19 25.25 46.53
CA ALA A 275 -9.02 24.41 45.67
C ALA A 275 -10.17 25.17 44.98
N HIS A 276 -10.61 26.33 45.48
CA HIS A 276 -11.57 27.16 44.74
C HIS A 276 -10.98 27.71 43.43
N GLN A 277 -9.65 27.88 43.37
CA GLN A 277 -8.97 28.48 42.23
C GLN A 277 -8.66 27.47 41.11
N ILE A 278 -8.45 26.20 41.45
CA ILE A 278 -7.95 25.19 40.49
C ILE A 278 -8.93 24.93 39.35
N GLY A 279 -10.24 25.07 39.59
CA GLY A 279 -11.27 24.96 38.55
C GLY A 279 -11.10 26.01 37.43
N ALA A 280 -10.87 27.26 37.80
CA ALA A 280 -10.64 28.34 36.83
C ALA A 280 -9.29 28.19 36.10
N ILE A 281 -8.27 27.67 36.79
CA ILE A 281 -6.96 27.39 36.22
C ILE A 281 -7.08 26.34 35.10
N VAL A 282 -7.74 25.21 35.38
CA VAL A 282 -7.93 24.14 34.37
C VAL A 282 -8.92 24.50 33.28
N ALA A 283 -9.94 25.30 33.59
CA ALA A 283 -10.98 25.66 32.63
C ALA A 283 -10.46 26.45 31.44
N GLY A 284 -9.33 27.16 31.57
CA GLY A 284 -8.88 27.97 30.46
C GLY A 284 -7.55 27.59 29.80
N THR A 285 -6.60 26.90 30.43
CA THR A 285 -5.36 26.49 29.70
C THR A 285 -4.56 25.36 30.34
N VAL A 286 -4.39 25.32 31.67
CA VAL A 286 -3.49 24.34 32.30
C VAL A 286 -4.18 22.98 32.40
N PRO A 287 -3.61 21.89 31.86
CA PRO A 287 -4.22 20.56 31.89
C PRO A 287 -4.60 20.03 33.28
N PHE A 288 -3.77 20.29 34.28
CA PHE A 288 -3.96 19.78 35.64
C PHE A 288 -3.65 20.83 36.70
N ALA A 289 -4.40 20.81 37.80
CA ALA A 289 -4.09 21.65 38.95
C ALA A 289 -4.39 20.94 40.27
N ILE A 290 -3.52 21.13 41.26
CA ILE A 290 -3.69 20.63 42.63
C ILE A 290 -3.85 21.83 43.56
N GLY A 291 -4.80 21.75 44.49
CA GLY A 291 -5.05 22.78 45.50
C GLY A 291 -5.66 22.19 46.76
N MET A 292 -5.70 22.96 47.84
CA MET A 292 -6.17 22.52 49.16
C MET A 292 -7.62 22.93 49.40
N ALA A 293 -8.46 21.98 49.80
CA ALA A 293 -9.89 22.18 50.01
C ALA A 293 -10.20 23.15 51.17
N ASP A 294 -9.36 23.18 52.20
CA ASP A 294 -9.47 24.07 53.34
C ASP A 294 -8.08 24.52 53.83
N GLU A 295 -8.01 25.07 55.04
CA GLU A 295 -6.79 25.32 55.79
C GLU A 295 -6.01 24.02 56.01
N ILE A 296 -4.73 24.04 55.65
CA ILE A 296 -3.80 22.91 55.81
C ILE A 296 -2.68 23.30 56.77
N GLU A 297 -2.30 22.38 57.65
CA GLU A 297 -1.14 22.61 58.52
C GLU A 297 0.16 22.54 57.73
N ASP A 298 1.13 23.39 58.10
CA ASP A 298 2.47 23.43 57.51
C ASP A 298 3.12 22.03 57.38
N VAL A 299 2.96 21.19 58.40
CA VAL A 299 3.58 19.85 58.42
C VAL A 299 2.98 18.96 57.32
N ASP A 300 1.67 19.06 57.12
CA ASP A 300 0.90 18.28 56.16
C ASP A 300 1.20 18.74 54.74
N ALA A 301 1.20 20.06 54.51
CA ALA A 301 1.57 20.68 53.24
C ALA A 301 3.00 20.28 52.81
N ILE A 302 3.96 20.33 53.75
CA ILE A 302 5.35 19.94 53.49
C ILE A 302 5.47 18.45 53.17
N ALA A 303 4.80 17.60 53.94
CA ALA A 303 4.84 16.15 53.75
C ALA A 303 4.18 15.74 52.43
N PHE A 304 3.05 16.35 52.08
CA PHE A 304 2.36 16.15 50.81
C PHE A 304 3.28 16.48 49.63
N ALA A 305 3.84 17.69 49.59
CA ALA A 305 4.65 18.13 48.47
C ALA A 305 5.89 17.25 48.28
N ALA A 306 6.56 16.88 49.37
CA ALA A 306 7.73 16.01 49.32
C ALA A 306 7.39 14.63 48.72
N GLN A 307 6.32 13.99 49.19
CA GLN A 307 5.91 12.69 48.68
C GLN A 307 5.39 12.77 47.24
N PHE A 308 4.66 13.83 46.90
CA PHE A 308 4.16 14.07 45.55
C PHE A 308 5.30 14.12 44.54
N TYR A 309 6.31 14.96 44.78
CA TYR A 309 7.46 15.08 43.88
C TYR A 309 8.35 13.83 43.88
N ALA A 310 8.48 13.10 44.99
CA ALA A 310 9.14 11.79 44.99
C ALA A 310 8.44 10.82 44.03
N SER A 311 7.11 10.73 44.08
CA SER A 311 6.32 9.87 43.19
C SER A 311 6.44 10.30 41.72
N VAL A 312 6.38 11.59 41.43
CA VAL A 312 6.60 12.13 40.07
C VAL A 312 8.00 11.78 39.57
N ALA A 313 9.03 11.96 40.40
CA ALA A 313 10.42 11.61 40.09
C ALA A 313 10.65 10.10 39.91
N ASN A 314 9.78 9.27 40.46
CA ASN A 314 9.75 7.82 40.26
C ASN A 314 8.88 7.40 39.06
N GLY A 315 8.51 8.33 38.17
CA GLY A 315 7.81 8.05 36.92
C GLY A 315 6.33 7.70 37.09
N GLN A 316 5.72 8.05 38.22
CA GLN A 316 4.30 7.84 38.45
C GLN A 316 3.44 8.86 37.69
N SER A 317 2.20 8.49 37.39
CA SER A 317 1.20 9.43 36.86
C SER A 317 0.86 10.52 37.87
N ILE A 318 0.33 11.66 37.43
CA ILE A 318 -0.13 12.74 38.33
C ILE A 318 -1.17 12.20 39.33
N SER A 319 -2.13 11.38 38.87
CA SER A 319 -3.13 10.77 39.74
C SER A 319 -2.50 9.85 40.79
N SER A 320 -1.55 9.00 40.39
CA SER A 320 -0.86 8.09 41.32
C SER A 320 0.02 8.86 42.31
N ALA A 321 0.71 9.92 41.87
CA ALA A 321 1.55 10.74 42.72
C ALA A 321 0.74 11.51 43.76
N HIS A 322 -0.39 12.08 43.36
CA HIS A 322 -1.35 12.75 44.25
C HIS A 322 -1.88 11.77 45.32
N LEU A 323 -2.39 10.60 44.91
CA LEU A 323 -2.88 9.58 45.84
C LEU A 323 -1.80 9.07 46.79
N ALA A 324 -0.58 8.82 46.29
CA ALA A 324 0.54 8.39 47.13
C ALA A 324 0.90 9.42 48.20
N ALA A 325 0.79 10.70 47.88
CA ALA A 325 1.02 11.78 48.83
C ALA A 325 -0.08 11.84 49.91
N GLN A 326 -1.36 11.71 49.54
CA GLN A 326 -2.46 11.60 50.51
C GLN A 326 -2.29 10.40 51.46
N VAL A 327 -2.02 9.22 50.91
CA VAL A 327 -1.77 8.01 51.70
C VAL A 327 -0.56 8.17 52.62
N SER A 328 0.49 8.87 52.19
CA SER A 328 1.64 9.15 53.06
C SER A 328 1.30 10.04 54.24
N LEU A 329 0.34 10.96 54.10
CA LEU A 329 -0.16 11.76 55.22
C LEU A 329 -0.93 10.87 56.21
N GLU A 330 -1.81 9.99 55.71
CA GLU A 330 -2.56 9.04 56.54
C GLU A 330 -1.63 8.11 57.33
N LEU A 331 -0.61 7.54 56.66
CA LEU A 331 0.37 6.67 57.29
C LEU A 331 1.21 7.38 58.34
N ALA A 332 1.41 8.69 58.19
CA ALA A 332 2.09 9.53 59.17
C ALA A 332 1.17 10.00 60.32
N GLY A 333 -0.13 9.68 60.26
CA GLY A 333 -1.12 10.12 61.24
C GLY A 333 -1.44 11.62 61.16
N LEU A 334 -1.25 12.23 59.99
CA LEU A 334 -1.50 13.65 59.75
C LEU A 334 -2.95 13.86 59.29
N PRO A 335 -3.67 14.85 59.86
CA PRO A 335 -5.12 15.00 59.67
C PRO A 335 -5.53 15.54 58.29
N GLY A 336 -4.65 16.23 57.57
CA GLY A 336 -4.96 16.89 56.30
C GLY A 336 -4.82 16.02 55.05
N SER A 337 -4.97 14.70 55.16
CA SER A 337 -4.75 13.78 54.03
C SER A 337 -5.77 13.92 52.89
N ASP A 338 -6.99 14.36 53.20
CA ASP A 338 -8.10 14.54 52.26
C ASP A 338 -8.16 15.96 51.65
N LEU A 339 -7.42 16.92 52.22
CA LEU A 339 -7.40 18.30 51.77
C LEU A 339 -6.83 18.50 50.35
N PRO A 340 -5.76 17.81 49.92
CA PRO A 340 -5.24 17.97 48.57
C PRO A 340 -6.22 17.46 47.52
N THR A 341 -6.68 18.33 46.64
CA THR A 341 -7.61 18.04 45.56
C THR A 341 -6.92 18.17 44.21
N LEU A 342 -7.31 17.31 43.25
CA LEU A 342 -6.78 17.32 41.89
C LEU A 342 -7.90 17.61 40.90
N ALA A 343 -7.74 18.67 40.10
CA ALA A 343 -8.60 19.01 38.98
C ALA A 343 -7.90 18.73 37.65
N SER A 344 -8.69 18.38 36.63
CA SER A 344 -8.21 18.18 35.25
C SER A 344 -9.11 18.91 34.25
N ALA A 345 -8.49 19.44 33.19
CA ALA A 345 -9.21 20.03 32.07
C ALA A 345 -9.94 18.94 31.26
N VAL A 346 -10.99 19.34 30.54
CA VAL A 346 -11.76 18.43 29.68
C VAL A 346 -10.85 17.80 28.63
N GLY A 347 -10.86 16.47 28.53
CA GLY A 347 -10.05 15.70 27.58
C GLY A 347 -8.65 15.31 28.08
N TYR A 348 -8.27 15.71 29.29
CA TYR A 348 -7.00 15.34 29.91
C TYR A 348 -7.22 14.33 31.05
N ASP A 349 -6.62 13.15 30.93
CA ASP A 349 -6.68 12.09 31.96
C ASP A 349 -5.43 12.13 32.87
N PRO A 350 -5.57 12.45 34.17
CA PRO A 350 -4.43 12.49 35.10
C PRO A 350 -3.80 11.12 35.37
N ARG A 351 -4.48 10.01 35.03
CA ARG A 351 -3.94 8.64 35.14
C ARG A 351 -2.97 8.31 34.01
N ALA A 352 -3.13 8.94 32.85
CA ALA A 352 -2.24 8.79 31.70
C ALA A 352 -1.10 9.83 31.69
N ALA A 353 -1.21 10.90 32.48
CA ALA A 353 -0.25 11.99 32.55
C ALA A 353 0.97 11.62 33.41
N ILE A 354 2.03 11.11 32.76
CA ILE A 354 3.34 10.85 33.36
C ILE A 354 4.30 11.96 32.93
N LEU A 355 4.78 12.75 33.91
CA LEU A 355 5.62 13.93 33.68
C LEU A 355 7.11 13.61 33.54
N VAL A 356 7.56 12.48 34.10
CA VAL A 356 8.95 12.00 33.99
C VAL A 356 8.95 10.63 33.34
N ARG A 357 9.49 10.54 32.12
CA ARG A 357 9.63 9.28 31.39
C ARG A 357 11.11 9.01 31.13
N PRO A 358 11.69 7.94 31.68
CA PRO A 358 13.01 7.51 31.26
C PRO A 358 12.94 7.10 29.78
N LEU A 359 14.02 7.31 29.02
CA LEU A 359 14.15 6.63 27.73
C LEU A 359 14.10 5.13 27.99
N ALA A 360 13.43 4.38 27.11
CA ALA A 360 13.59 2.94 27.10
C ALA A 360 15.09 2.65 27.04
N GLU A 361 15.64 2.04 28.10
CA GLU A 361 16.98 1.48 28.01
C GLU A 361 16.94 0.50 26.84
N ASP A 362 17.80 0.70 25.84
CA ASP A 362 18.10 -0.33 24.87
C ASP A 362 18.51 -1.56 25.69
N ARG A 363 17.60 -2.53 25.76
CA ARG A 363 17.89 -3.83 26.35
C ARG A 363 18.89 -4.51 25.43
N THR A 364 20.17 -4.21 25.63
CA THR A 364 21.30 -4.92 25.02
C THR A 364 21.34 -6.37 25.43
#